data_AF-A0A9P0DBF3-F1
#
_entry.id   AF-A0A9P0DBF3-F1
#
_cell.length_a   1.000
_cell.length_b   1.000
_cell.length_c   1.000
_cell.angle_alpha   90.00
_cell.angle_beta   90.00
_cell.angle_gamma   90.00
#
_symmetry.space_group_name_H-M   'P 1'
#
loop_
_entity.id
_entity.type
_entity.pdbx_description
1 polymer ?
#
loop_
_entity_poly.entity_id
_entity_poly.type
_entity_poly.pdbx_seq_one_letter_code
_entity_poly.pdbx_strand_id
1 'polypeptide(L)'
;MNLFHTLATYCISRVINSFDSSIVVGGAVTDNTSANKVAWKILEETYPNKFFHGCVCHCLNLLVKDIFGDDTQSVNSPLGKLPVFVNECKNIVVFFKNHHALNHTLKEA
;
A
#
# COMPACT_ATOMS: atom_id res chain seq x y z
N MET A 1 14.26 -16.36 12.41
CA MET A 1 14.21 -15.03 11.78
C MET A 1 13.59 -15.20 10.40
N ASN A 2 12.51 -14.46 10.08
CA ASN A 2 11.63 -14.75 8.93
C ASN A 2 12.25 -14.27 7.60
N LEU A 3 12.33 -15.13 6.57
CA LEU A 3 13.05 -14.87 5.31
C LEU A 3 12.61 -13.56 4.61
N PHE A 4 11.32 -13.24 4.68
CA PHE A 4 10.74 -12.03 4.09
C PHE A 4 11.23 -10.73 4.74
N HIS A 5 11.49 -10.73 6.05
CA HIS A 5 11.97 -9.54 6.75
C HIS A 5 13.41 -9.23 6.33
N THR A 6 14.22 -10.27 6.20
CA THR A 6 15.63 -10.17 5.81
C THR A 6 15.77 -9.67 4.37
N LEU A 7 14.84 -10.03 3.48
CA LEU A 7 14.87 -9.59 2.08
C LEU A 7 14.65 -8.08 1.93
N ALA A 8 13.68 -7.50 2.66
CA ALA A 8 13.40 -6.06 2.61
C ALA A 8 14.60 -5.23 3.09
N THR A 9 15.18 -5.60 4.24
CA THR A 9 16.42 -5.00 4.74
C THR A 9 17.55 -5.10 3.71
N TYR A 10 17.81 -6.30 3.17
CA TYR A 10 18.88 -6.53 2.20
C TYR A 10 18.71 -5.65 0.95
N CYS A 11 17.51 -5.60 0.37
CA CYS A 11 17.24 -4.82 -0.83
C CYS A 11 17.49 -3.32 -0.61
N ILE A 12 17.06 -2.79 0.54
CA ILE A 12 17.25 -1.37 0.88
C ILE A 12 18.74 -1.07 1.12
N SER A 13 19.43 -1.90 1.92
CA SER A 13 20.88 -1.78 2.14
C SER A 13 21.67 -1.83 0.84
N ARG A 14 21.32 -2.75 -0.07
CA ARG A 14 21.98 -2.88 -1.37
C ARG A 14 21.87 -1.60 -2.19
N VAL A 15 20.70 -0.96 -2.19
CA VAL A 15 20.49 0.31 -2.92
C VAL A 15 21.27 1.44 -2.25
N ILE A 16 21.21 1.57 -0.91
CA ILE A 16 21.98 2.58 -0.16
C ILE A 16 23.47 2.48 -0.49
N ASN A 17 24.01 1.25 -0.50
CA ASN A 17 25.43 0.99 -0.74
C ASN A 17 25.83 1.03 -2.22
N SER A 18 24.87 1.13 -3.15
CA SER A 18 25.16 1.20 -4.59
C SER A 18 25.52 2.60 -5.08
N PHE A 19 25.29 3.63 -4.26
CA PHE A 19 25.65 5.00 -4.58
C PHE A 19 27.09 5.29 -4.17
N ASP A 20 27.78 6.09 -5.00
CA ASP A 20 29.11 6.59 -4.68
C ASP A 20 29.10 7.53 -3.47
N SER A 21 30.26 7.72 -2.86
CA SER A 21 30.45 8.54 -1.65
C SER A 21 30.06 10.02 -1.82
N SER A 22 29.91 10.50 -3.05
CA SER A 22 29.43 11.85 -3.37
C SER A 22 27.91 12.03 -3.18
N ILE A 23 27.14 10.93 -3.12
CA ILE A 23 25.69 10.95 -2.93
C ILE A 23 25.37 10.45 -1.52
N VAL A 24 24.72 11.30 -0.73
CA VAL A 24 24.28 10.94 0.62
C VAL A 24 22.83 10.51 0.59
N VAL A 25 22.58 9.21 0.78
CA VAL A 25 21.21 8.69 0.97
C VAL A 25 20.75 9.03 2.39
N GLY A 26 19.69 9.83 2.51
CA GLY A 26 19.13 10.22 3.82
C GLY A 26 18.31 9.13 4.52
N GLY A 27 17.79 8.16 3.77
CA GLY A 27 16.86 7.18 4.30
C GLY A 27 16.03 6.48 3.23
N ALA A 28 15.02 5.74 3.65
CA ALA A 28 14.05 5.13 2.74
C ALA A 28 12.61 5.24 3.27
N VAL A 29 11.67 5.41 2.34
CA VAL A 29 10.23 5.43 2.62
C VAL A 29 9.58 4.27 1.87
N THR A 30 8.91 3.37 2.60
CA THR A 30 8.26 2.18 2.03
C THR A 30 6.81 2.07 2.49
N ASP A 31 6.01 1.16 1.92
CA ASP A 31 4.68 0.88 2.48
C ASP A 31 4.74 0.39 3.95
N ASN A 32 3.60 0.40 4.64
CA ASN A 32 3.52 0.11 6.08
C ASN A 32 3.26 -1.37 6.38
N THR A 33 3.63 -2.28 5.47
CA THR A 33 3.50 -3.72 5.72
C THR A 33 4.30 -4.13 6.97
N SER A 34 3.87 -5.22 7.62
CA SER A 34 4.56 -5.75 8.80
C SER A 34 6.04 -6.08 8.51
N ALA A 35 6.34 -6.60 7.32
CA ALA A 35 7.68 -6.91 6.89
C ALA A 35 8.58 -5.65 6.83
N ASN A 36 8.09 -4.56 6.23
CA ASN A 36 8.83 -3.31 6.15
C ASN A 36 9.02 -2.66 7.52
N LYS A 37 8.01 -2.71 8.40
CA LYS A 37 8.14 -2.23 9.78
C LYS A 37 9.25 -2.95 10.56
N VAL A 38 9.44 -4.25 10.35
CA VAL A 38 10.55 -4.99 10.96
C VAL A 38 11.87 -4.60 10.31
N ALA A 39 11.90 -4.44 8.98
CA ALA A 39 13.10 -4.03 8.27
C ALA A 39 13.60 -2.65 8.72
N TRP A 40 12.71 -1.68 8.98
CA TRP A 40 13.07 -0.35 9.48
C TRP A 40 13.87 -0.42 10.77
N LYS A 41 13.45 -1.22 11.76
CA LYS A 41 14.17 -1.39 13.02
C LYS A 41 15.61 -1.87 12.80
N ILE A 42 15.77 -2.87 11.94
CA ILE A 42 17.10 -3.41 11.60
C ILE A 42 17.95 -2.35 10.86
N LEU A 43 17.33 -1.57 9.97
CA LEU A 43 18.01 -0.54 9.20
C LEU A 43 18.38 0.68 10.05
N GLU A 44 17.57 1.06 11.03
CA GLU A 44 17.87 2.10 12.02
C GLU A 44 19.07 1.70 12.89
N GLU A 45 19.17 0.43 13.29
CA GLU A 45 20.35 -0.11 13.98
C GLU A 45 21.59 -0.11 13.06
N THR A 46 21.42 -0.45 11.78
CA THR A 46 22.52 -0.55 10.80
C THR A 46 23.01 0.83 10.33
N TYR A 47 22.11 1.80 10.21
CA TYR A 47 22.36 3.13 9.67
C TYR A 47 21.75 4.20 10.60
N PRO A 48 22.32 4.43 11.79
CA PRO A 48 21.70 5.26 12.84
C PRO A 48 21.50 6.73 12.45
N ASN A 49 22.20 7.21 11.41
CA ASN A 49 22.07 8.57 10.88
C ASN A 49 21.11 8.67 9.68
N LYS A 50 20.28 7.65 9.43
CA LYS A 50 19.31 7.61 8.33
C LYS A 50 17.91 7.36 8.86
N PHE A 51 16.90 7.82 8.12
CA PHE A 51 15.49 7.61 8.50
C PHE A 51 14.88 6.44 7.72
N PHE A 52 14.00 5.68 8.38
CA PHE A 52 13.24 4.60 7.74
C PHE A 52 11.80 4.65 8.22
N HIS A 53 10.87 4.98 7.32
CA HIS A 53 9.47 5.14 7.73
C HIS A 53 8.46 4.76 6.65
N GLY A 54 7.22 4.77 7.09
CA GLY A 54 6.05 4.47 6.29
C GLY A 54 5.69 5.53 5.26
N CYS A 55 5.13 5.10 4.14
CA CYS A 55 4.61 5.95 3.10
C CYS A 55 3.28 6.59 3.55
N VAL A 56 3.22 7.92 3.55
CA VAL A 56 2.03 8.69 3.89
C VAL A 56 0.85 8.33 2.99
N CYS A 57 1.07 8.13 1.68
CA CYS A 57 0.02 7.74 0.75
C CYS A 57 -0.59 6.37 1.11
N HIS A 58 0.24 5.43 1.57
CA HIS A 58 -0.24 4.14 2.04
C HIS A 58 -1.08 4.30 3.32
N CYS A 59 -0.60 5.10 4.28
CA CYS A 59 -1.38 5.44 5.48
C CYS A 59 -2.73 6.08 5.16
N LEU A 60 -2.75 7.04 4.23
CA LEU A 60 -3.98 7.72 3.82
C LEU A 60 -4.97 6.74 3.19
N ASN A 61 -4.49 5.84 2.34
CA ASN A 61 -5.32 4.78 1.76
C ASN A 61 -5.88 3.83 2.82
N LEU A 62 -5.10 3.47 3.85
CA LEU A 62 -5.61 2.68 4.98
C LEU A 62 -6.65 3.46 5.78
N LEU A 63 -6.39 4.73 6.10
CA LEU A 63 -7.35 5.60 6.82
C LEU A 63 -8.69 5.70 6.08
N VAL A 64 -8.66 5.90 4.77
CA VAL A 64 -9.88 5.94 3.93
C VAL A 64 -10.61 4.59 4.01
N LYS A 65 -9.89 3.47 3.94
CA LYS A 65 -10.50 2.14 4.10
C LYS A 65 -11.08 1.91 5.49
N ASP A 66 -10.45 2.41 6.55
CA ASP A 66 -10.96 2.26 7.91
C ASP A 66 -12.23 3.11 8.12
N ILE A 67 -12.29 4.31 7.53
CA ILE A 67 -13.47 5.18 7.64
C ILE A 67 -14.66 4.65 6.82
N PHE A 68 -14.40 4.18 5.60
CA PHE A 68 -15.45 3.89 4.60
C PHE A 68 -15.62 2.41 4.25
N GLY A 69 -14.74 1.54 4.73
CA GLY A 69 -14.70 0.12 4.35
C GLY A 69 -15.15 -0.84 5.43
N ASP A 70 -15.52 -0.35 6.62
CA ASP A 70 -15.99 -1.20 7.71
C ASP A 70 -17.51 -1.39 7.62
N ASP A 71 -17.95 -2.64 7.46
CA ASP A 71 -19.36 -3.05 7.39
C ASP A 71 -20.08 -2.90 8.75
N THR A 72 -19.34 -2.52 9.80
CA THR A 72 -19.84 -2.29 11.16
C THR A 72 -20.48 -0.91 11.35
N GLN A 73 -20.34 -0.01 10.37
CA GLN A 73 -21.00 1.29 10.37
C GLN A 73 -22.52 1.08 10.44
N SER A 74 -23.17 1.69 11.45
CA SER A 74 -24.64 1.72 11.54
C SER A 74 -25.24 2.13 10.20
N VAL A 75 -26.15 1.32 9.66
CA VAL A 75 -26.87 1.60 8.39
C VAL A 75 -27.61 2.94 8.41
N ASN A 76 -27.87 3.47 9.61
CA ASN A 76 -28.53 4.75 9.84
C ASN A 76 -27.55 5.94 9.91
N SER A 77 -26.23 5.71 9.82
CA SER A 77 -25.25 6.78 9.71
C SER A 77 -25.16 7.28 8.26
N PRO A 78 -24.78 8.55 8.03
CA PRO A 78 -24.55 9.06 6.67
C PRO A 78 -23.54 8.23 5.85
N LEU A 79 -22.63 7.52 6.54
CA LEU A 79 -21.58 6.72 5.92
C LEU A 79 -21.94 5.24 5.79
N GLY A 80 -22.95 4.74 6.52
CA GLY A 80 -23.32 3.31 6.51
C GLY A 80 -23.86 2.79 5.17
N LYS A 81 -24.30 3.68 4.27
CA LYS A 81 -24.72 3.33 2.90
C LYS A 81 -23.55 3.24 1.90
N LEU A 82 -22.40 3.81 2.25
CA LEU A 82 -21.26 3.92 1.34
C LEU A 82 -20.61 2.57 1.03
N PRO A 83 -20.41 1.64 2.00
CA PRO A 83 -19.90 0.30 1.71
C PRO A 83 -20.77 -0.45 0.70
N VAL A 84 -22.10 -0.38 0.86
CA VAL A 84 -23.07 -1.00 -0.06
C VAL A 84 -22.91 -0.46 -1.47
N PHE A 85 -22.92 0.87 -1.64
CA PHE A 85 -22.71 1.51 -2.94
C PHE A 85 -21.37 1.14 -3.58
N VAL A 86 -20.28 1.18 -2.80
CA VAL A 86 -18.96 0.77 -3.29
C VAL A 86 -18.95 -0.68 -3.74
N ASN A 87 -19.66 -1.57 -3.04
CA ASN A 87 -19.78 -2.97 -3.41
C ASN A 87 -20.58 -3.18 -4.70
N GLU A 88 -21.68 -2.43 -4.90
CA GLU A 88 -22.43 -2.43 -6.16
C GLU A 88 -21.56 -1.95 -7.34
N CYS A 89 -20.78 -0.88 -7.17
CA CYS A 89 -19.81 -0.44 -8.18
C CYS A 89 -18.77 -1.53 -8.49
N LYS A 90 -18.25 -2.23 -7.48
CA LYS A 90 -17.32 -3.35 -7.67
C LYS A 90 -17.96 -4.47 -8.49
N ASN A 91 -19.23 -4.79 -8.26
CA ASN A 91 -19.95 -5.81 -9.02
C ASN A 91 -20.05 -5.45 -10.51
N ILE A 92 -20.28 -4.17 -10.83
CA ILE A 92 -20.28 -3.67 -12.22
C ILE A 92 -18.89 -3.84 -12.85
N VAL A 93 -17.82 -3.47 -12.14
CA VAL A 93 -16.44 -3.64 -12.63
C VAL A 93 -16.12 -5.12 -12.87
N VAL A 94 -16.51 -6.00 -11.96
CA VAL A 94 -16.34 -7.45 -12.09
C VAL A 94 -17.12 -7.98 -13.29
N PHE A 95 -18.35 -7.53 -13.49
CA PHE A 95 -19.16 -7.88 -14.65
C PHE A 95 -18.42 -7.57 -15.95
N PHE A 96 -17.92 -6.35 -16.12
CA PHE A 96 -17.17 -5.97 -17.32
C PHE A 96 -15.85 -6.75 -17.47
N LYS A 97 -15.13 -7.02 -16.37
CA LYS A 97 -13.92 -7.85 -16.42
C LYS A 97 -14.22 -9.28 -16.90
N ASN A 98 -15.39 -9.82 -16.59
CA ASN A 98 -15.75 -11.19 -16.96
C ASN A 98 -16.45 -11.30 -18.33
N HIS A 99 -16.94 -10.19 -18.88
CA HIS A 99 -17.68 -10.17 -20.17
C HIS A 99 -16.94 -9.34 -21.22
N HIS A 100 -15.71 -9.74 -21.57
CA HIS A 100 -14.82 -9.00 -22.48
C HIS A 100 -15.42 -8.66 -23.86
N ALA A 101 -16.32 -9.50 -24.39
CA ALA A 101 -16.97 -9.25 -25.68
C ALA A 101 -17.85 -7.98 -25.66
N LEU A 102 -18.59 -7.74 -24.57
CA LEU A 102 -19.41 -6.53 -24.39
C LEU A 102 -18.56 -5.25 -24.29
N ASN A 103 -17.36 -5.34 -23.69
CA ASN A 103 -16.43 -4.22 -23.65
C ASN A 103 -15.90 -3.82 -25.03
N HIS A 104 -15.76 -4.77 -25.95
CA HIS A 104 -15.32 -4.46 -27.31
C HIS A 104 -16.39 -3.64 -28.03
N THR A 105 -17.64 -4.11 -27.99
CA THR A 105 -18.77 -3.44 -28.64
C THR A 105 -19.04 -2.04 -28.09
N LEU A 106 -18.86 -1.82 -26.79
CA LEU A 106 -19.01 -0.49 -26.17
C LEU A 106 -17.88 0.50 -26.51
N LYS A 107 -16.70 0.02 -26.93
CA LYS A 107 -15.60 0.90 -27.38
C LYS A 107 -15.74 1.34 -28.83
N GLU A 108 -16.60 0.66 -29.59
CA GLU A 108 -16.83 0.92 -31.01
C GLU A 108 -18.07 1.81 -31.27
N ALA A 109 -18.84 2.14 -30.22
CA ALA A 109 -20.00 3.04 -30.24
C ALA A 109 -19.61 4.47 -29.81
#